data_AF-N9WBP0-F1
#
_entry.id   AF-N9WBP0-F1
#
_cell.length_a   1.000
_cell.length_b   1.000
_cell.length_c   1.000
_cell.angle_alpha   90.00
_cell.angle_beta   90.00
_cell.angle_gamma   90.00
#
_symmetry.space_group_name_H-M   'P 1'
#
loop_
_entity.id
_entity.type
_entity.pdbx_description
1 polymer ?
#
loop_
_entity_poly.entity_id
_entity_poly.type
_entity_poly.pdbx_seq_one_letter_code
_entity_poly.pdbx_strand_id
1 'polypeptide(L)'
;MDLNERGKNILVASILFLIFGVFLIFAFNSALKEINNAYIKQNISIIGTLSKSKSFDENKIIATITKGNYSDYIIGKDILEKYSYKEGLDLSLNPIMNDIEKNLYRNIIIVWITLSLILLFLIYLRDRRNFILSTELINRANRIIEGKFSENNKYKLKDGTFETLYESFSLMEDRIKRDISDLKKEKINLKNIINDISHQLKTPLTALMSYNYILKDYK
;
A
#
# COMPACT_ATOMS: atom_id res chain seq x y z
N MET A 1 4.09 -20.63 6.51
CA MET A 1 2.81 -20.07 6.94
C MET A 1 3.08 -18.60 7.18
N ASP A 2 3.08 -17.80 6.10
CA ASP A 2 3.26 -16.33 6.10
C ASP A 2 2.38 -15.68 5.01
N LEU A 3 1.36 -16.44 4.59
CA LEU A 3 0.15 -15.91 3.97
C LEU A 3 -0.52 -14.83 4.85
N ASN A 4 -0.14 -14.73 6.13
CA ASN A 4 -0.80 -13.89 7.12
C ASN A 4 -0.54 -12.39 6.93
N GLU A 5 0.69 -11.91 6.69
CA GLU A 5 0.94 -10.47 6.53
C GLU A 5 0.46 -9.93 5.17
N ARG A 6 0.73 -10.66 4.09
CA ARG A 6 0.22 -10.30 2.74
C ARG A 6 -1.29 -10.42 2.68
N GLY A 7 -1.84 -11.51 3.21
CA GLY A 7 -3.26 -11.69 3.39
C GLY A 7 -3.85 -10.57 4.23
N LYS A 8 -3.21 -10.17 5.34
CA LYS A 8 -3.64 -9.05 6.18
C LYS A 8 -3.65 -7.72 5.44
N ASN A 9 -2.62 -7.39 4.66
CA ASN A 9 -2.61 -6.14 3.88
C ASN A 9 -3.65 -6.14 2.76
N ILE A 10 -3.84 -7.27 2.06
CA ILE A 10 -4.89 -7.44 1.05
C ILE A 10 -6.28 -7.36 1.70
N LEU A 11 -6.44 -7.96 2.87
CA LEU A 11 -7.69 -7.95 3.64
C LEU A 11 -7.99 -6.53 4.15
N VAL A 12 -7.01 -5.81 4.67
CA VAL A 12 -7.14 -4.38 5.04
C VAL A 12 -7.51 -3.53 3.83
N ALA A 13 -6.84 -3.71 2.69
CA ALA A 13 -7.17 -3.01 1.45
C ALA A 13 -8.60 -3.32 0.98
N SER A 14 -9.02 -4.58 1.09
CA SER A 14 -10.38 -5.03 0.74
C SER A 14 -11.44 -4.42 1.67
N ILE A 15 -11.17 -4.37 2.98
CA ILE A 15 -12.04 -3.70 3.96
C ILE A 15 -12.15 -2.21 3.64
N LEU A 16 -11.04 -1.53 3.39
CA LEU A 16 -11.03 -0.10 3.04
C LEU A 16 -11.83 0.16 1.76
N PHE A 17 -11.69 -0.70 0.76
CA PHE A 17 -12.46 -0.59 -0.48
C PHE A 17 -13.97 -0.78 -0.25
N LEU A 18 -14.37 -1.73 0.59
CA LEU A 18 -15.78 -1.92 0.96
C LEU A 18 -16.34 -0.72 1.72
N ILE A 19 -15.59 -0.19 2.71
CA ILE A 19 -15.99 1.02 3.46
C ILE A 19 -16.15 2.21 2.51
N PHE A 20 -15.22 2.37 1.56
CA PHE A 20 -15.31 3.40 0.54
C PHE A 20 -16.54 3.22 -0.36
N GLY A 21 -16.88 1.99 -0.74
CA GLY A 21 -18.11 1.68 -1.47
C GLY A 21 -19.38 2.08 -0.70
N VAL A 22 -19.45 1.77 0.60
CA VAL A 22 -20.57 2.19 1.45
C VAL A 22 -20.65 3.72 1.54
N PHE A 23 -19.52 4.38 1.68
CA PHE A 23 -19.43 5.84 1.68
C PHE A 23 -19.94 6.45 0.36
N LEU A 24 -19.58 5.88 -0.79
CA LEU A 24 -20.08 6.32 -2.11
C LEU A 24 -21.60 6.19 -2.21
N ILE A 25 -22.16 5.06 -1.77
CA ILE A 25 -23.62 4.85 -1.76
C ILE A 25 -24.30 5.91 -0.90
N PHE A 26 -23.74 6.21 0.29
CA PHE A 26 -24.26 7.24 1.17
C PHE A 26 -24.20 8.64 0.52
N ALA A 27 -23.06 9.00 -0.07
CA ALA A 27 -22.88 10.29 -0.75
C ALA A 27 -23.87 10.45 -1.91
N PHE A 28 -24.06 9.39 -2.70
CA PHE A 28 -25.02 9.38 -3.80
C PHE A 28 -26.47 9.51 -3.33
N ASN A 29 -26.86 8.76 -2.30
CA ASN A 29 -28.20 8.86 -1.71
C ASN A 29 -28.48 10.26 -1.13
N SER A 30 -27.47 10.90 -0.53
CA SER A 30 -27.58 12.27 -0.04
C SER A 30 -27.86 13.26 -1.18
N ALA A 31 -27.12 13.14 -2.29
CA ALA A 31 -27.33 13.94 -3.48
C ALA A 31 -28.73 13.76 -4.07
N LEU A 32 -29.21 12.51 -4.20
CA LEU A 32 -30.57 12.23 -4.67
C LEU A 32 -31.64 12.82 -3.76
N LYS A 33 -31.44 12.77 -2.44
CA LYS A 33 -32.37 13.34 -1.46
C LYS A 33 -32.44 14.86 -1.58
N GLU A 34 -31.31 15.51 -1.84
CA GLU A 34 -31.25 16.95 -2.07
C GLU A 34 -32.03 17.36 -3.31
N ILE A 35 -31.82 16.68 -4.44
CA ILE A 35 -32.56 16.87 -5.69
C ILE A 35 -34.07 16.66 -5.46
N ASN A 36 -34.45 15.55 -4.84
CA ASN A 36 -35.85 15.22 -4.59
C ASN A 36 -36.53 16.27 -3.70
N ASN A 37 -35.85 16.74 -2.65
CA ASN A 37 -36.38 17.79 -1.77
C ASN A 37 -36.55 19.11 -2.50
N ALA A 38 -35.60 19.49 -3.36
CA ALA A 38 -35.70 20.69 -4.17
C ALA A 38 -36.88 20.62 -5.15
N TYR A 39 -37.05 19.47 -5.81
CA TYR A 39 -38.18 19.19 -6.69
C TYR A 39 -39.53 19.27 -5.96
N ILE A 40 -39.65 18.64 -4.79
CA ILE A 40 -40.86 18.71 -3.96
C ILE A 40 -41.16 20.14 -3.53
N LYS A 41 -40.15 20.89 -3.03
CA LYS A 41 -40.33 22.29 -2.63
C LYS A 41 -40.78 23.18 -3.79
N GLN A 42 -40.22 22.97 -4.98
CA GLN A 42 -40.63 23.66 -6.20
C GLN A 42 -42.12 23.39 -6.50
N ASN A 43 -42.52 22.12 -6.52
CA ASN A 43 -43.90 21.73 -6.81
C ASN A 43 -44.90 22.28 -5.79
N ILE A 44 -44.57 22.23 -4.49
CA ILE A 44 -45.40 22.84 -3.44
C ILE A 44 -45.57 24.34 -3.68
N SER A 45 -44.49 25.04 -4.02
CA SER A 45 -44.50 26.48 -4.29
C SER A 45 -45.32 26.84 -5.53
N ILE A 46 -45.22 26.04 -6.60
CA ILE A 46 -45.99 26.20 -7.83
C ILE A 46 -47.49 26.03 -7.54
N ILE A 47 -47.91 24.93 -6.91
CA ILE A 47 -49.33 24.72 -6.57
C ILE A 47 -49.86 25.85 -5.68
N GLY A 48 -49.12 26.22 -4.63
CA GLY A 48 -49.54 27.30 -3.71
C GLY A 48 -49.62 28.69 -4.37
N THR A 49 -48.89 28.90 -5.47
CA THR A 49 -49.01 30.12 -6.29
C THR A 49 -50.22 30.03 -7.22
N LEU A 50 -50.44 28.88 -7.86
CA LEU A 50 -51.56 28.64 -8.76
C LEU A 50 -52.92 28.61 -8.04
N SER A 51 -52.97 28.14 -6.79
CA SER A 51 -54.21 28.07 -6.00
C SER A 51 -54.82 29.43 -5.68
N LYS A 52 -54.04 30.51 -5.81
CA LYS A 52 -54.50 31.89 -5.67
C LYS A 52 -55.23 32.41 -6.93
N SER A 53 -55.19 31.66 -8.04
CA SER A 53 -55.85 32.03 -9.29
C SER A 53 -57.33 31.62 -9.29
N LYS A 54 -58.15 32.37 -10.04
CA LYS A 54 -59.62 32.19 -10.07
C LYS A 54 -60.09 30.93 -10.81
N SER A 55 -59.20 30.28 -11.58
CA SER A 55 -59.48 29.13 -12.44
C SER A 55 -58.55 27.94 -12.14
N PHE A 56 -58.36 27.64 -10.85
CA PHE A 56 -57.53 26.54 -10.38
C PHE A 56 -58.27 25.20 -10.50
N ASP A 57 -57.76 24.29 -11.35
CA ASP A 57 -58.20 22.90 -11.43
C ASP A 57 -57.22 21.99 -10.66
N GLU A 58 -57.55 21.73 -9.40
CA GLU A 58 -56.73 20.93 -8.49
C GLU A 58 -56.47 19.52 -9.02
N ASN A 59 -57.50 18.87 -9.59
CA ASN A 59 -57.42 17.47 -10.02
C ASN A 59 -56.46 17.30 -11.19
N LYS A 60 -56.53 18.20 -12.17
CA LYS A 60 -55.64 18.17 -13.34
C LYS A 60 -54.19 18.43 -12.94
N ILE A 61 -53.94 19.41 -12.08
CA ILE A 61 -52.59 19.80 -11.63
C ILE A 61 -51.96 18.72 -10.74
N ILE A 62 -52.72 18.13 -9.80
CA ILE A 62 -52.22 17.03 -8.96
C ILE A 62 -51.84 15.82 -9.82
N ALA A 63 -52.63 15.50 -10.86
CA ALA A 63 -52.30 14.42 -11.78
C ALA A 63 -50.98 14.66 -12.54
N THR A 64 -50.69 15.89 -12.97
CA THR A 64 -49.40 16.24 -13.59
C THR A 64 -48.23 16.01 -12.63
N ILE A 65 -48.35 16.44 -11.37
CA ILE A 65 -47.24 16.40 -10.40
C ILE A 65 -47.02 15.01 -9.82
N THR A 66 -48.07 14.23 -9.57
CA THR A 66 -47.98 12.94 -8.87
C THR A 66 -47.97 11.73 -9.80
N LYS A 67 -48.56 11.84 -10.99
CA LYS A 67 -48.70 10.72 -11.95
C LYS A 67 -47.90 10.91 -13.24
N GLY A 68 -47.18 12.02 -13.41
CA GLY A 68 -46.41 12.30 -14.62
C GLY A 68 -47.28 12.51 -15.86
N ASN A 69 -48.43 13.20 -15.72
CA ASN A 69 -49.24 13.56 -16.87
C ASN A 69 -48.67 14.79 -17.60
N TYR A 70 -48.12 14.58 -18.80
CA TYR A 70 -47.46 15.61 -19.61
C TYR A 70 -48.33 16.13 -20.78
N SER A 71 -49.66 15.98 -20.74
CA SER A 71 -50.55 16.39 -21.86
C SER A 71 -50.38 17.84 -22.30
N ASP A 72 -50.08 18.74 -21.36
CA ASP A 72 -49.97 20.18 -21.60
C ASP A 72 -48.50 20.66 -21.68
N TYR A 73 -47.54 19.71 -21.81
CA TYR A 73 -46.10 20.01 -21.80
C TYR A 73 -45.70 21.05 -22.84
N ILE A 74 -46.17 20.92 -24.08
CA ILE A 74 -45.81 21.84 -25.18
C ILE A 74 -46.27 23.27 -24.89
N ILE A 75 -47.46 23.43 -24.31
CA ILE A 75 -47.98 24.74 -23.91
C ILE A 75 -47.11 25.33 -22.80
N GLY A 76 -46.77 24.53 -21.79
CA GLY A 76 -45.88 24.95 -20.70
C GLY A 76 -44.47 25.33 -21.19
N LYS A 77 -43.94 24.58 -22.16
CA LYS A 77 -42.64 24.84 -22.80
C LYS A 77 -42.62 26.20 -23.51
N ASP A 78 -43.61 26.49 -24.36
CA ASP A 78 -43.69 27.78 -25.07
C ASP A 78 -43.80 28.99 -24.11
N ILE A 79 -44.49 28.82 -22.98
CA ILE A 79 -44.57 29.86 -21.95
C ILE A 79 -43.20 30.08 -21.29
N LEU A 80 -42.53 29.01 -20.86
CA LEU A 80 -41.26 29.11 -20.14
C LEU A 80 -40.09 29.58 -21.03
N GLU A 81 -40.09 29.22 -22.32
CA GLU A 81 -39.08 29.66 -23.28
C GLU A 81 -39.07 31.19 -23.45
N LYS A 82 -40.21 31.87 -23.34
CA LYS A 82 -40.30 33.36 -23.36
C LYS A 82 -39.51 34.01 -22.22
N TYR A 83 -39.27 33.29 -21.14
CA TYR A 83 -38.46 33.72 -19.99
C TYR A 83 -37.05 33.12 -20.01
N SER A 84 -36.59 32.62 -21.16
CA SER A 84 -35.30 31.93 -21.30
C SER A 84 -35.16 30.66 -20.46
N TYR A 85 -36.26 30.13 -19.92
CA TYR A 85 -36.29 28.89 -19.18
C TYR A 85 -36.61 27.74 -20.15
N LYS A 86 -35.57 27.19 -20.76
CA LYS A 86 -35.66 26.20 -21.84
C LYS A 86 -34.99 24.88 -21.47
N GLU A 87 -35.29 23.83 -22.22
CA GLU A 87 -34.54 22.58 -22.13
C GLU A 87 -33.04 22.83 -22.38
N GLY A 88 -32.19 22.18 -21.59
CA GLY A 88 -30.74 22.41 -21.64
C GLY A 88 -30.27 23.72 -21.01
N LEU A 89 -31.12 24.39 -20.22
CA LEU A 89 -30.68 25.47 -19.35
C LEU A 89 -29.54 24.96 -18.44
N ASP A 90 -28.45 25.72 -18.41
CA ASP A 90 -27.31 25.43 -17.55
C ASP A 90 -27.75 25.34 -16.08
N LEU A 91 -27.24 24.35 -15.35
CA LEU A 91 -27.61 24.09 -13.96
C LEU A 91 -27.29 25.29 -13.06
N SER A 92 -26.23 26.03 -13.38
CA SER A 92 -25.77 27.18 -12.60
C SER A 92 -26.69 28.39 -12.73
N LEU A 93 -27.40 28.47 -13.87
CA LEU A 93 -28.40 29.51 -14.16
C LEU A 93 -29.79 29.14 -13.62
N ASN A 94 -30.03 27.86 -13.32
CA ASN A 94 -31.27 27.44 -12.71
C ASN A 94 -31.24 27.72 -11.20
N PRO A 95 -32.09 28.62 -10.67
CA PRO A 95 -32.01 29.06 -9.27
C PRO A 95 -32.26 27.93 -8.26
N ILE A 96 -32.95 26.86 -8.66
CA ILE A 96 -33.22 25.71 -7.80
C ILE A 96 -32.05 24.72 -7.85
N MET A 97 -31.33 24.69 -8.96
CA MET A 97 -30.30 23.71 -9.24
C MET A 97 -28.88 24.21 -8.93
N ASN A 98 -28.65 25.52 -8.92
CA ASN A 98 -27.33 26.13 -8.69
C ASN A 98 -26.70 25.69 -7.36
N ASP A 99 -27.46 25.71 -6.26
CA ASP A 99 -26.95 25.28 -4.96
C ASP A 99 -26.68 23.76 -4.92
N ILE A 100 -27.51 22.98 -5.60
CA ILE A 100 -27.36 21.53 -5.73
C ILE A 100 -26.11 21.21 -6.54
N GLU A 101 -25.88 21.91 -7.65
CA GLU A 101 -24.70 21.77 -8.49
C GLU A 101 -23.42 22.04 -7.68
N LYS A 102 -23.38 23.14 -6.91
CA LYS A 102 -22.25 23.45 -6.03
C LYS A 102 -22.01 22.35 -4.99
N ASN A 103 -23.09 21.84 -4.39
CA ASN A 103 -23.01 20.77 -3.40
C ASN A 103 -22.53 19.45 -4.02
N LEU A 104 -22.97 19.13 -5.25
CA LEU A 104 -22.49 18.00 -6.02
C LEU A 104 -20.99 18.11 -6.32
N TYR A 105 -20.53 19.25 -6.83
CA TYR A 105 -19.09 19.47 -7.08
C TYR A 105 -18.26 19.32 -5.81
N ARG A 106 -18.72 19.89 -4.68
CA ARG A 106 -18.05 19.73 -3.39
C ARG A 106 -17.98 18.26 -2.98
N ASN A 107 -19.07 17.51 -3.10
CA ASN A 107 -19.11 16.09 -2.76
C ASN A 107 -18.17 15.27 -3.65
N ILE A 108 -18.12 15.55 -4.96
CA ILE A 108 -17.21 14.91 -5.91
C ILE A 108 -15.75 15.17 -5.50
N ILE A 109 -15.39 16.41 -5.15
CA ILE A 109 -14.04 16.75 -4.69
C ILE A 109 -13.68 15.97 -3.42
N ILE A 110 -14.60 15.86 -2.46
CA ILE A 110 -14.39 15.08 -1.23
C ILE A 110 -14.17 13.60 -1.55
N VAL A 111 -14.96 13.02 -2.46
CA VAL A 111 -14.78 11.64 -2.94
C VAL A 111 -13.40 11.45 -3.58
N TRP A 112 -12.95 12.40 -4.40
CA TRP A 112 -11.62 12.34 -5.02
C TRP A 112 -10.47 12.42 -4.00
N ILE A 113 -10.56 13.32 -3.03
CA ILE A 113 -9.56 13.47 -1.97
C ILE A 113 -9.49 12.19 -1.13
N THR A 114 -10.64 11.65 -0.72
CA THR A 114 -10.70 10.42 0.08
C THR A 114 -10.12 9.22 -0.67
N LEU A 115 -10.43 9.07 -1.97
CA LEU A 115 -9.83 8.03 -2.80
C LEU A 115 -8.31 8.18 -2.90
N SER A 116 -7.82 9.40 -3.12
CA SER A 116 -6.38 9.69 -3.19
C SER A 116 -5.66 9.33 -1.89
N LEU A 117 -6.24 9.67 -0.74
CA LEU A 117 -5.69 9.31 0.57
C LEU A 117 -5.63 7.80 0.79
N ILE A 118 -6.65 7.05 0.37
CA ILE A 118 -6.66 5.58 0.45
C ILE A 118 -5.52 5.00 -0.40
N LEU A 119 -5.35 5.50 -1.63
CA LEU A 119 -4.26 5.05 -2.52
C LEU A 119 -2.88 5.34 -1.94
N LEU A 120 -2.66 6.56 -1.41
CA LEU A 120 -1.42 6.92 -0.74
C LEU A 120 -1.15 6.03 0.48
N PHE A 121 -2.18 5.71 1.26
CA PHE A 121 -2.07 4.80 2.39
C PHE A 121 -1.68 3.39 1.97
N LEU A 122 -2.25 2.86 0.88
CA LEU A 122 -1.88 1.56 0.33
C LEU A 122 -0.44 1.53 -0.17
N ILE A 123 0.02 2.60 -0.84
CA ILE A 123 1.42 2.75 -1.26
C ILE A 123 2.33 2.78 -0.03
N TYR A 124 1.99 3.56 0.99
CA TYR A 124 2.75 3.63 2.24
C TYR A 124 2.89 2.26 2.92
N LEU A 125 1.81 1.47 3.01
CA LEU A 125 1.87 0.12 3.56
C LEU A 125 2.80 -0.79 2.76
N ARG A 126 2.81 -0.67 1.43
CA ARG A 126 3.71 -1.43 0.56
C ARG A 126 5.17 -1.04 0.80
N ASP A 127 5.46 0.26 0.82
CA ASP A 127 6.83 0.76 0.92
C ASP A 127 7.42 0.52 2.31
N ARG A 128 6.62 0.65 3.38
CA ARG A 128 7.05 0.28 4.75
C ARG A 128 7.54 -1.16 4.82
N ARG A 129 6.83 -2.10 4.17
CA ARG A 129 7.23 -3.51 4.13
C ARG A 129 8.59 -3.68 3.45
N ASN A 130 8.76 -3.06 2.28
CA ASN A 130 10.02 -3.13 1.53
C ASN A 130 11.19 -2.52 2.32
N PHE A 131 10.95 -1.42 3.03
CA PHE A 131 11.95 -0.78 3.89
C PHE A 131 12.41 -1.71 5.01
N ILE A 132 11.50 -2.30 5.79
CA ILE A 132 11.85 -3.23 6.89
C ILE A 132 12.70 -4.39 6.37
N LEU A 133 12.32 -4.99 5.24
CA LEU A 133 13.06 -6.08 4.62
C LEU A 133 14.47 -5.66 4.19
N SER A 134 14.63 -4.47 3.62
CA SER A 134 15.94 -3.95 3.24
C SER A 134 16.85 -3.71 4.45
N THR A 135 16.32 -3.13 5.54
CA THR A 135 17.08 -2.91 6.77
C THR A 135 17.56 -4.22 7.39
N GLU A 136 16.76 -5.27 7.32
CA GLU A 136 17.15 -6.57 7.83
C GLU A 136 18.27 -7.22 7.00
N LEU A 137 18.19 -7.14 5.66
CA LEU A 137 19.28 -7.58 4.79
C LEU A 137 20.58 -6.82 5.06
N ILE A 138 20.50 -5.50 5.26
CA ILE A 138 21.66 -4.66 5.62
C ILE A 138 22.25 -5.10 6.97
N ASN A 139 21.42 -5.31 7.99
CA ASN A 139 21.88 -5.77 9.30
C ASN A 139 22.53 -7.15 9.22
N ARG A 140 21.98 -8.05 8.39
CA ARG A 140 22.58 -9.37 8.15
C ARG A 140 23.94 -9.25 7.46
N ALA A 141 24.05 -8.39 6.44
CA ALA A 141 25.33 -8.10 5.77
C ALA A 141 26.40 -7.64 6.77
N ASN A 142 26.06 -6.70 7.64
CA ASN A 142 26.97 -6.19 8.67
C ASN A 142 27.44 -7.29 9.63
N ARG A 143 26.55 -8.20 10.05
CA ARG A 143 26.94 -9.33 10.91
C ARG A 143 27.94 -10.27 10.24
N ILE A 144 27.79 -10.53 8.94
CA ILE A 144 28.72 -11.35 8.17
C ILE A 144 30.10 -10.66 8.09
N ILE A 145 30.12 -9.35 7.83
CA ILE A 145 31.36 -8.55 7.82
C ILE A 145 32.07 -8.62 9.19
N GLU A 146 31.33 -8.61 10.29
CA GLU A 146 31.88 -8.76 11.65
C GLU A 146 32.29 -10.20 12.02
N GLY A 147 32.11 -11.18 11.12
CA GLY A 147 32.39 -12.59 11.38
C GLY A 147 31.41 -13.24 12.38
N LYS A 148 30.28 -12.60 12.66
CA LYS A 148 29.22 -13.09 13.56
C LYS A 148 28.16 -13.84 12.75
N PHE A 149 28.49 -15.07 12.35
CA PHE A 149 27.57 -15.95 11.63
C PHE A 149 26.45 -16.43 12.55
N SER A 150 25.20 -16.18 12.18
CA SER A 150 24.04 -16.64 12.95
C SER A 150 23.61 -18.02 12.46
N GLU A 151 23.35 -18.96 13.37
CA GLU A 151 23.03 -20.35 13.00
C GLU A 151 21.58 -20.60 12.58
N ASN A 152 20.68 -19.67 12.85
CA ASN A 152 19.28 -19.87 12.51
C ASN A 152 18.61 -18.53 12.42
N ASN A 153 18.26 -18.13 11.20
CA ASN A 153 17.07 -17.34 10.97
C ASN A 153 16.61 -17.67 9.56
N LYS A 154 15.72 -18.67 9.44
CA LYS A 154 14.97 -18.89 8.21
C LYS A 154 13.94 -17.78 8.11
N TYR A 155 14.32 -16.62 7.60
CA TYR A 155 13.32 -15.65 7.15
C TYR A 155 12.64 -16.23 5.92
N LYS A 156 11.42 -16.74 6.09
CA LYS A 156 10.60 -17.27 4.99
C LYS A 156 9.98 -16.11 4.23
N LEU A 157 10.81 -15.38 3.49
CA LEU A 157 10.33 -14.46 2.47
C LEU A 157 9.63 -15.30 1.39
N LYS A 158 8.30 -15.21 1.31
CA LYS A 158 7.50 -15.77 0.20
C LYS A 158 7.13 -14.67 -0.79
N ASP A 159 8.15 -14.06 -1.36
CA ASP A 159 8.01 -13.02 -2.35
C ASP A 159 9.06 -13.24 -3.42
N GLY A 160 8.68 -13.83 -4.56
CA GLY A 160 9.61 -14.52 -5.47
C GLY A 160 10.91 -13.78 -5.76
N THR A 161 10.90 -12.45 -5.92
CA THR A 161 12.12 -11.66 -6.13
C THR A 161 12.97 -11.46 -4.87
N PHE A 162 12.36 -11.15 -3.72
CA PHE A 162 13.09 -10.98 -2.45
C PHE A 162 13.47 -12.30 -1.79
N GLU A 163 12.68 -13.37 -2.03
CA GLU A 163 12.98 -14.75 -1.66
C GLU A 163 14.27 -15.19 -2.35
N THR A 164 14.35 -15.02 -3.67
CA THR A 164 15.55 -15.33 -4.45
C THR A 164 16.76 -14.52 -3.96
N LEU A 165 16.58 -13.23 -3.66
CA LEU A 165 17.64 -12.38 -3.11
C LEU A 165 18.11 -12.90 -1.74
N TYR A 166 17.17 -13.24 -0.86
CA TYR A 166 17.47 -13.74 0.48
C TYR A 166 18.19 -15.09 0.44
N GLU A 167 17.75 -16.01 -0.41
CA GLU A 167 18.40 -17.30 -0.64
C GLU A 167 19.83 -17.11 -1.16
N SER A 168 20.00 -16.24 -2.17
CA SER A 168 21.32 -15.90 -2.70
C SER A 168 22.24 -15.33 -1.61
N PHE A 169 21.71 -14.47 -0.73
CA PHE A 169 22.44 -13.90 0.39
C PHE A 169 22.83 -14.96 1.43
N SER A 170 21.95 -15.92 1.70
CA SER A 170 22.21 -17.02 2.62
C SER A 170 23.29 -17.96 2.08
N LEU A 171 23.24 -18.29 0.78
CA LEU A 171 24.28 -19.09 0.13
C LEU A 171 25.65 -18.41 0.18
N MET A 172 25.68 -17.08 0.05
CA MET A 172 26.90 -16.27 0.20
C MET A 172 27.44 -16.35 1.64
N GLU A 173 26.58 -16.20 2.65
CA GLU A 173 26.96 -16.34 4.07
C GLU A 173 27.58 -17.72 4.35
N ASP A 174 26.94 -18.80 3.87
CA ASP A 174 27.41 -20.18 4.08
C ASP A 174 28.74 -20.48 3.37
N ARG A 175 28.97 -19.87 2.20
CA ARG A 175 30.26 -19.98 1.50
C ARG A 175 31.36 -19.25 2.27
N ILE A 176 31.13 -18.01 2.67
CA ILE A 176 32.08 -17.22 3.46
C ILE A 176 32.43 -17.94 4.77
N LYS A 177 31.44 -18.48 5.47
CA LYS A 177 31.65 -19.25 6.72
C LYS A 177 32.54 -20.47 6.49
N ARG A 178 32.33 -21.21 5.39
CA ARG A 178 33.17 -22.35 5.01
C ARG A 178 34.60 -21.93 4.68
N ASP A 179 34.75 -20.92 3.83
CA ASP A 179 36.07 -20.43 3.40
C ASP A 179 36.90 -19.98 4.62
N ILE A 180 36.29 -19.28 5.59
CA ILE A 180 36.95 -18.90 6.86
C ILE A 180 37.33 -20.13 7.70
N SER A 181 36.46 -21.15 7.77
CA SER A 181 36.75 -22.38 8.51
C SER A 181 37.92 -23.15 7.91
N ASP A 182 37.96 -23.25 6.59
CA ASP A 182 39.00 -23.96 5.85
C ASP A 182 40.34 -23.22 5.95
N LEU A 183 40.35 -21.89 5.82
CA LEU A 183 41.54 -21.06 6.08
C LEU A 183 42.08 -21.25 7.51
N LYS A 184 41.19 -21.39 8.50
CA LYS A 184 41.61 -21.64 9.90
C LYS A 184 42.23 -23.03 10.06
N LYS A 185 41.68 -24.05 9.39
CA LYS A 185 42.24 -25.41 9.39
C LYS A 185 43.60 -25.44 8.70
N GLU A 186 43.74 -24.82 7.53
CA GLU A 186 45.02 -24.71 6.82
C GLU A 186 46.07 -24.01 7.67
N LYS A 187 45.71 -22.92 8.36
CA LYS A 187 46.62 -22.21 9.28
C LYS A 187 47.10 -23.10 10.43
N ILE A 188 46.21 -23.91 11.02
CA ILE A 188 46.57 -24.86 12.08
C ILE A 188 47.48 -25.97 11.52
N ASN A 189 47.16 -26.50 10.35
CA ASN A 189 47.95 -27.53 9.70
C ASN A 189 49.38 -27.04 9.41
N LEU A 190 49.51 -25.83 8.85
CA LEU A 190 50.81 -25.21 8.58
C LEU A 190 51.61 -25.02 9.88
N LYS A 191 50.97 -24.57 10.96
CA LYS A 191 51.61 -24.45 12.28
C LYS A 191 52.13 -25.80 12.79
N ASN A 192 51.36 -26.87 12.63
CA ASN A 192 51.75 -28.22 13.06
C ASN A 192 52.93 -28.72 12.23
N ILE A 193 52.90 -28.57 10.90
CA ILE A 193 54.01 -28.93 10.01
C ILE A 193 55.30 -28.20 10.41
N ILE A 194 55.23 -26.89 10.67
CA ILE A 194 56.39 -26.09 11.11
C ILE A 194 56.91 -26.60 12.46
N ASN A 195 56.03 -26.92 13.40
CA ASN A 195 56.41 -27.44 14.71
C ASN A 195 57.09 -28.81 14.59
N ASP A 196 56.55 -29.69 13.74
CA ASP A 196 57.11 -31.02 13.50
C ASP A 196 58.49 -30.92 12.82
N ILE A 197 58.65 -30.08 11.81
CA ILE A 197 59.97 -29.80 11.19
C ILE A 197 60.94 -29.25 12.23
N SER A 198 60.50 -28.31 13.07
CA SER A 198 61.35 -27.73 14.13
C SER A 198 61.82 -28.80 15.11
N HIS A 199 60.92 -29.71 15.50
CA HIS A 199 61.25 -30.83 16.38
C HIS A 199 62.21 -31.81 15.70
N GLN A 200 61.96 -32.17 14.44
CA GLN A 200 62.80 -33.05 13.63
C GLN A 200 64.21 -32.48 13.41
N LEU A 201 64.38 -31.16 13.34
CA LEU A 201 65.68 -30.51 13.24
C LEU A 201 66.39 -30.39 14.60
N LYS A 202 65.65 -30.14 15.68
CA LYS A 202 66.22 -29.99 17.03
C LYS A 202 66.91 -31.26 17.51
N THR A 203 66.29 -32.43 17.32
CA THR A 203 66.81 -33.74 17.75
C THR A 203 68.22 -34.06 17.19
N PRO A 204 68.47 -34.05 15.87
CA PRO A 204 69.79 -34.31 15.32
C PRO A 204 70.81 -33.22 15.66
N LEU A 205 70.38 -31.95 15.77
CA LEU A 205 71.27 -30.86 16.15
C LEU A 205 71.76 -31.00 17.60
N THR A 206 70.88 -31.41 18.52
CA THR A 206 71.26 -31.71 19.91
C THR A 206 72.21 -32.90 19.97
N ALA A 207 71.97 -33.96 19.18
CA ALA A 207 72.90 -35.10 19.10
C ALA A 207 74.29 -34.67 18.61
N LEU A 208 74.36 -33.83 17.56
CA LEU A 208 75.62 -33.27 17.07
C LEU A 208 76.35 -32.41 18.12
N MET A 209 75.61 -31.57 18.86
CA MET A 209 76.19 -30.78 19.95
C MET A 209 76.72 -31.68 21.06
N SER A 210 75.99 -32.73 21.46
CA SER A 210 76.45 -33.70 22.45
C SER A 210 77.69 -34.46 22.00
N TYR A 211 77.76 -34.89 20.74
CA TYR A 211 78.97 -35.49 20.18
C TYR A 211 80.16 -34.54 20.24
N ASN A 212 79.96 -33.27 19.87
CA ASN A 212 81.00 -32.26 19.91
C ASN A 212 81.46 -31.95 21.36
N TYR A 213 80.53 -31.96 22.31
CA TYR A 213 80.82 -31.79 23.73
C TYR A 213 81.70 -32.94 24.27
N ILE A 214 81.34 -34.20 23.98
CA ILE A 214 82.15 -35.37 24.32
C ILE A 214 83.55 -35.27 23.71
N LEU A 215 83.66 -34.88 22.44
CA LEU A 215 84.95 -34.71 21.77
C LEU A 215 85.81 -33.59 22.37
N LYS A 216 85.18 -32.55 22.93
CA LYS A 216 85.86 -31.44 23.61
C LYS A 216 86.39 -31.82 24.99
N ASP A 217 85.65 -32.65 25.72
CA ASP A 217 86.04 -33.15 27.06
C ASP A 217 87.08 -34.28 27.00
N TYR A 218 87.25 -34.93 25.84
CA TYR A 218 88.28 -35.95 25.58
C TYR A 218 89.67 -35.36 25.29
N LYS A 219 90.07 -34.31 26.00
CA LYS A 219 91.37 -33.64 25.84
C LYS A 219 92.13 -33.52 27.15
#